data_AF-Q6P5N6-F1
#
_entry.id   AF-Q6P5N6-F1
#
_cell.length_a   1.000
_cell.length_b   1.000
_cell.length_c   1.000
_cell.angle_alpha   90.00
_cell.angle_beta   90.00
_cell.angle_gamma   90.00
#
_symmetry.space_group_name_H-M   'P 1'
#
loop_
_entity.id
_entity.type
_entity.pdbx_description
1 polymer ?
#
loop_
_entity_poly.entity_id
_entity_poly.type
_entity_poly.pdbx_seq_one_letter_code
_entity_poly.pdbx_strand_id
1 'polypeptide(L)' 'MESVTLEDVAVNFTLEEWTMLNASQKELYKDVMQDTLRNLSYIGNKWEHQNIENEYETLWRKLR' A
#
# COMPACT_ATOMS: atom_id res chain seq x y z
N MET A 1 -9.37 -3.48 -13.03
CA MET A 1 -9.14 -3.65 -11.58
C MET A 1 -9.43 -2.32 -10.94
N GLU A 2 -10.12 -2.33 -9.81
CA GLU A 2 -10.34 -1.14 -9.00
C GLU A 2 -9.05 -0.79 -8.25
N SER A 3 -8.72 0.51 -8.13
CA SER A 3 -7.54 0.97 -7.43
C SER A 3 -7.78 0.92 -5.93
N VAL A 4 -6.95 0.16 -5.20
CA VAL A 4 -6.95 0.17 -3.73
C VAL A 4 -6.21 1.40 -3.25
N THR A 5 -6.85 2.17 -2.38
CA THR A 5 -6.29 3.36 -1.73
C THR A 5 -5.84 3.05 -0.30
N LEU A 6 -5.12 3.98 0.31
CA LEU A 6 -4.73 3.85 1.72
C LEU A 6 -5.96 3.76 2.64
N GLU A 7 -7.03 4.47 2.30
CA GLU A 7 -8.27 4.52 3.08
C GLU A 7 -8.99 3.16 3.12
N ASP A 8 -8.83 2.34 2.08
CA ASP A 8 -9.42 1.01 2.00
C ASP A 8 -8.75 -0.02 2.94
N VAL A 9 -7.52 0.26 3.37
CA VAL A 9 -6.69 -0.68 4.15
C VAL A 9 -6.23 -0.11 5.50
N ALA A 10 -6.40 1.19 5.72
CA ALA A 10 -6.04 1.84 6.98
C ALA A 10 -7.05 1.47 8.08
N VAL A 11 -6.53 1.16 9.26
CA VAL A 11 -7.35 1.13 10.47
C VAL A 11 -7.45 2.57 10.96
N ASN A 12 -8.66 3.10 11.12
CA ASN A 12 -8.84 4.46 11.60
C ASN A 12 -9.50 4.46 12.99
N PHE A 13 -9.01 5.35 13.85
CA PHE A 13 -9.62 5.67 15.13
C PHE A 13 -9.92 7.17 15.16
N THR A 14 -11.06 7.53 15.73
CA THR A 14 -11.33 8.90 16.18
C THR A 14 -10.41 9.26 17.35
N LEU A 15 -10.33 10.55 17.71
CA LEU A 15 -9.52 10.98 18.83
C LEU A 15 -10.01 10.35 20.14
N GLU A 16 -11.33 10.30 20.33
CA GLU A 16 -11.99 9.68 21.48
C GLU A 16 -11.63 8.19 21.58
N GLU A 17 -11.78 7.44 20.48
CA GLU A 17 -11.42 6.02 20.44
C GLU A 17 -9.93 5.80 20.72
N TRP A 18 -9.06 6.64 20.15
CA TRP A 18 -7.62 6.58 20.37
C TRP A 18 -7.22 6.80 21.83
N THR A 19 -7.92 7.68 22.55
CA THR A 19 -7.68 7.91 23.98
C THR A 19 -8.08 6.71 24.84
N MET A 20 -9.07 5.93 24.40
CA MET A 20 -9.53 4.72 25.09
C MET A 20 -8.61 3.49 24.88
N LEU A 21 -7.74 3.52 23.88
CA LEU A 21 -6.82 2.41 23.63
C LEU A 21 -5.74 2.30 24.71
N ASN A 22 -5.50 1.06 25.15
CA ASN A 22 -4.38 0.75 26.03
C ASN A 22 -3.04 0.73 25.27
N ALA A 23 -1.93 0.63 26.01
CA ALA A 23 -0.59 0.68 25.43
C ALA A 23 -0.35 -0.39 24.36
N SER A 24 -0.77 -1.63 24.62
CA SER A 24 -0.60 -2.76 23.70
C SER A 24 -1.42 -2.59 22.41
N GLN A 25 -2.61 -2.01 22.49
CA GLN A 25 -3.41 -1.71 21.30
C GLN A 25 -2.79 -0.61 20.44
N LYS A 26 -2.20 0.42 21.07
CA LYS A 26 -1.49 1.49 20.34
C LYS A 26 -0.19 0.99 19.70
N GLU A 27 0.48 0.04 20.34
CA GLU A 27 1.64 -0.65 19.78
C GLU A 27 1.24 -1.49 18.57
N LEU A 28 0.22 -2.35 18.72
CA LEU A 28 -0.30 -3.16 17.62
C LEU A 28 -0.76 -2.31 16.43
N TYR A 29 -1.41 -1.17 16.69
CA TYR A 29 -1.78 -0.24 15.63
C TYR A 29 -0.57 0.24 14.82
N LYS A 30 0.52 0.59 15.49
CA LYS A 30 1.76 1.03 14.81
C LYS A 30 2.32 -0.09 13.95
N ASP A 31 2.39 -1.30 14.48
CA ASP A 31 2.92 -2.46 13.76
C ASP A 31 2.09 -2.76 12.51
N VAL A 32 0.76 -2.83 12.66
CA VAL A 32 -0.18 -3.05 11.55
C VAL A 32 -0.05 -1.95 10.50
N MET A 33 -0.02 -0.68 10.90
CA MET A 33 0.08 0.43 9.95
C MET A 33 1.43 0.48 9.24
N GLN A 34 2.53 0.12 9.91
CA GLN A 34 3.84 0.01 9.28
C GLN A 34 3.86 -1.08 8.21
N ASP A 35 3.31 -2.26 8.51
CA ASP A 35 3.21 -3.35 7.56
C ASP A 35 2.31 -3.00 6.37
N THR A 36 1.17 -2.33 6.62
CA THR A 36 0.28 -1.85 5.56
C THR A 36 1.01 -0.89 4.62
N LEU A 37 1.74 0.11 5.15
CA LEU A 37 2.51 1.06 4.33
C LEU A 37 3.62 0.35 3.53
N ARG A 38 4.32 -0.60 4.15
CA ARG A 38 5.35 -1.38 3.47
C ARG A 38 4.78 -2.22 2.33
N ASN A 39 3.63 -2.85 2.54
CA ASN A 39 2.95 -3.64 1.52
C ASN A 39 2.47 -2.77 0.36
N LEU A 40 1.88 -1.60 0.63
CA LEU A 40 1.47 -0.65 -0.39
C LEU A 40 2.66 -0.15 -1.22
N SER A 41 3.78 0.19 -0.59
CA SER A 41 5.00 0.58 -1.30
C SER A 41 5.55 -0.54 -2.19
N TYR A 42 5.57 -1.78 -1.68
CA TYR A 42 6.00 -2.94 -2.46
C TYR A 42 5.11 -3.18 -3.69
N ILE A 43 3.80 -3.08 -3.51
CA ILE A 43 2.83 -3.22 -4.61
C ILE A 43 3.05 -2.11 -5.64
N GLY A 44 3.18 -0.85 -5.21
CA GLY A 44 3.47 0.29 -6.10
C GLY A 44 4.72 0.06 -6.96
N ASN A 45 5.86 -0.27 -6.33
CA ASN A 45 7.11 -0.55 -7.03
C ASN A 45 6.98 -1.73 -8.01
N LYS A 46 6.24 -2.78 -7.64
CA LYS A 46 6.00 -3.93 -8.51
C LYS A 46 5.23 -3.54 -9.76
N TRP A 47 4.16 -2.73 -9.62
CA TRP A 47 3.39 -2.25 -10.77
C TRP A 47 4.21 -1.33 -11.67
N GLU A 48 5.05 -0.47 -11.10
CA GLU A 48 5.96 0.37 -11.88
C GLU A 48 6.95 -0.47 -12.70
N HIS A 49 7.58 -1.47 -12.07
CA HIS A 49 8.51 -2.36 -12.78
C HIS A 49 7.81 -3.16 -13.89
N GLN A 50 6.62 -3.70 -13.62
CA GLN A 50 5.84 -4.42 -14.64
C GLN A 50 5.37 -3.51 -15.78
N ASN A 51 4.99 -2.27 -15.49
CA ASN A 51 4.61 -1.30 -16.51
C ASN A 51 5.80 -0.95 -17.40
N ILE A 52 6.97 -0.69 -16.82
CA ILE A 52 8.20 -0.38 -17.56
C ILE A 52 8.57 -1.56 -18.47
N GLU A 53 8.56 -2.79 -17.94
CA GLU A 53 8.88 -4.00 -18.72
C GLU A 53 7.89 -4.22 -19.89
N ASN A 54 6.59 -4.07 -19.64
CA ASN A 54 5.56 -4.15 -20.68
C ASN A 54 5.72 -3.06 -21.75
N GLU A 55 6.13 -1.85 -21.38
CA GLU A 55 6.39 -0.76 -22.32
C GLU A 55 7.57 -1.11 -23.24
N TYR A 56 8.68 -1.62 -22.69
CA TYR A 56 9.81 -2.10 -23.49
C TYR A 56 9.39 -3.20 -24.46
N GLU A 57 8.67 -4.23 -23.99
CA GLU A 57 8.16 -5.31 -24.85
C GLU A 57 7.25 -4.79 -25.98
N THR A 58 6.40 -3.80 -25.67
CA THR A 58 5.53 -3.16 -26.65
C THR A 58 6.32 -2.36 -27.69
N LEU A 59 7.35 -1.63 -27.27
CA LEU A 59 8.24 -0.87 -28.16
C LEU A 59 9.03 -1.80 -29.08
N TRP A 60 9.60 -2.89 -28.55
CA TRP A 60 10.33 -3.88 -29.34
C TRP A 60 9.47 -4.53 -30.40
N ARG A 61 8.19 -4.80 -30.11
CA ARG A 61 7.23 -5.33 -31.11
C ARG A 61 6.93 -4.35 -32.24
N LYS A 62 6.95 -3.05 -32.00
CA LYS A 62 6.71 -2.01 -33.03
C LYS A 62 7.90 -1.80 -33.97
N LEU A 63 9.09 -2.19 -33.55
CA LEU A 63 10.33 -2.08 -34.33
C LEU A 63 10.58 -3.29 -35.24
N ARG A 64 9.73 -4.31 -35.17
CA ARG A 64 9.73 -5.49 -36.05
C ARG A 64 8.66 -5.32 -37.12
#